data_AF-A0A839AKH8-F1
#
_entry.id   AF-A0A839AKH8-F1
#
_cell.length_a   1.000
_cell.length_b   1.000
_cell.length_c   1.000
_cell.angle_alpha   90.00
_cell.angle_beta   90.00
_cell.angle_gamma   90.00
#
_symmetry.space_group_name_H-M   'P 1'
#
loop_
_entity.id
_entity.type
_entity.pdbx_description
1 polymer ?
#
loop_
_entity_poly.entity_id
_entity_poly.type
_entity_poly.pdbx_seq_one_letter_code
_entity_poly.pdbx_strand_id
1 'polypeptide(L)'
;MSGFHFFTSKDAAEKSAHAVAKAVQLDEEGLRIGGPQNGDQAFLSKVRWLEQFDAACRWISVQGKTKKINQRRSSYGLKHQAERVMGGYISNSAMIAAAVHCGFNLARLRDGSRNAQFNISSKIVEPASIG
;
A
#
# COMPACT_ATOMS: atom_id res chain seq x y z
N MET A 1 -17.29 36.00 6.58
CA MET A 1 -17.22 35.11 5.39
C MET A 1 -16.04 34.18 5.60
N SER A 2 -16.28 32.95 6.04
CA SER A 2 -15.21 31.96 6.25
C SER A 2 -15.23 30.97 5.09
N GLY A 3 -14.14 30.93 4.32
CA GLY A 3 -14.01 30.12 3.12
C GLY A 3 -13.87 28.63 3.46
N PHE A 4 -14.85 27.84 3.05
CA PHE A 4 -14.72 26.38 2.97
C PHE A 4 -13.76 26.05 1.83
N HIS A 5 -12.50 25.75 2.16
CA HIS A 5 -11.60 25.11 1.22
C HIS A 5 -12.05 23.66 1.04
N PHE A 6 -12.69 23.38 -0.09
CA PHE A 6 -12.93 22.02 -0.57
C PHE A 6 -11.58 21.37 -0.84
N PHE A 7 -11.13 20.49 0.06
CA PHE A 7 -10.05 19.57 -0.21
C PHE A 7 -10.57 18.54 -1.20
N THR A 8 -10.07 18.54 -2.43
CA THR A 8 -10.46 17.54 -3.41
C THR A 8 -9.97 16.16 -2.95
N SER A 9 -10.70 15.10 -3.30
CA SER A 9 -10.35 13.71 -2.96
C SER A 9 -8.93 13.32 -3.37
N LYS A 10 -8.36 14.00 -4.37
CA LYS A 10 -7.01 13.77 -4.88
C LYS A 10 -5.94 14.34 -3.94
N ASP A 11 -6.13 15.54 -3.42
CA ASP A 11 -5.19 16.17 -2.48
C ASP A 11 -5.15 15.44 -1.13
N ALA A 12 -6.28 14.89 -0.69
CA ALA A 12 -6.36 14.07 0.51
C ALA A 12 -5.63 12.72 0.32
N ALA A 13 -5.79 12.08 -0.83
CA ALA A 13 -5.09 10.84 -1.18
C ALA A 13 -3.56 11.07 -1.28
N GLU A 14 -3.12 12.15 -1.92
CA GLU A 14 -1.70 12.50 -2.02
C GLU A 14 -1.07 12.82 -0.66
N LYS A 15 -1.77 13.60 0.19
CA LYS A 15 -1.32 13.86 1.56
C LYS A 15 -1.31 12.60 2.41
N SER A 16 -2.29 11.73 2.25
CA SER A 16 -2.35 10.45 2.97
C SER A 16 -1.25 9.51 2.51
N ALA A 17 -0.97 9.41 1.21
CA ALA A 17 0.13 8.64 0.66
C ALA A 17 1.49 9.19 1.09
N HIS A 18 1.66 10.52 1.15
CA HIS A 18 2.87 11.16 1.65
C HIS A 18 3.08 10.96 3.16
N ALA A 19 2.01 11.06 3.96
CA ALA A 19 2.06 10.77 5.40
C ALA A 19 2.34 9.29 5.66
N VAL A 20 1.79 8.39 4.86
CA VAL A 20 2.04 6.95 4.93
C VAL A 20 3.46 6.62 4.46
N ALA A 21 3.96 7.24 3.39
CA ALA A 21 5.35 7.14 2.95
C ALA A 21 6.33 7.57 4.06
N LYS A 22 6.00 8.66 4.77
CA LYS A 22 6.77 9.16 5.91
C LYS A 22 6.67 8.24 7.13
N ALA A 23 5.49 7.68 7.40
CA ALA A 23 5.25 6.76 8.53
C ALA A 23 5.85 5.36 8.32
N VAL A 24 5.97 4.93 7.06
CA VAL A 24 6.55 3.62 6.71
C VAL A 24 8.08 3.64 6.74
N GLN A 25 8.74 4.81 6.83
CA GLN A 25 10.17 4.96 6.50
C GLN A 25 10.43 4.19 5.21
N LEU A 26 9.86 4.67 4.08
CA LEU A 26 10.08 4.03 2.78
C LEU A 26 11.56 3.73 2.64
N ASP A 27 11.87 2.44 2.67
CA ASP A 27 13.23 1.97 2.60
C ASP A 27 13.84 2.49 1.29
N GLU A 28 15.15 2.64 1.29
CA GLU A 28 15.89 2.99 0.09
C GLU A 28 15.75 1.94 -1.03
N GLU A 29 15.04 0.82 -0.81
CA GLU A 29 14.77 -0.20 -1.83
C GLU A 29 13.46 0.05 -2.62
N GLY A 30 12.47 0.74 -2.04
CA GLY A 30 11.22 1.09 -2.73
C GLY A 30 11.40 2.11 -3.86
N LEU A 31 12.49 2.89 -3.81
CA LEU A 31 12.93 3.82 -4.85
C LEU A 31 14.33 3.48 -5.40
N ARG A 32 14.73 2.19 -5.43
CA ARG A 32 15.89 1.77 -6.22
C ARG A 32 15.50 0.73 -7.26
N ILE A 33 14.89 1.23 -8.34
CA ILE A 33 15.12 0.65 -9.66
C ILE A 33 16.38 1.33 -10.21
N GLY A 34 17.55 0.78 -9.88
CA GLY A 34 18.85 1.03 -10.55
C GLY A 34 19.44 2.44 -10.50
N GLY A 35 20.56 2.60 -9.77
CA GLY A 35 21.56 3.65 -10.04
C GLY A 35 21.13 5.11 -9.84
N PRO A 36 22.04 6.07 -10.14
CA PRO A 36 21.74 7.50 -10.02
C PRO A 36 20.59 7.89 -10.94
N GLN A 37 19.56 8.55 -10.38
CA GLN A 37 18.34 8.91 -11.11
C GLN A 37 18.42 10.35 -11.59
N ASN A 38 18.33 10.55 -12.90
CA ASN A 38 17.97 11.83 -13.49
C ASN A 38 16.47 12.11 -13.18
N GLY A 39 16.05 13.38 -13.14
CA GLY A 39 14.72 13.79 -12.65
C GLY A 39 13.52 13.02 -13.22
N ASP A 40 13.57 12.63 -14.50
CA ASP A 40 12.51 11.87 -15.17
C ASP A 40 12.33 10.45 -14.61
N GLN A 41 13.42 9.76 -14.23
CA GLN A 41 13.35 8.40 -13.67
C GLN A 41 12.75 8.39 -12.27
N ALA A 42 13.06 9.41 -11.46
CA ALA A 42 12.46 9.59 -10.14
C ALA A 42 10.96 9.85 -10.25
N PHE A 43 10.55 10.69 -11.21
CA PHE A 43 9.15 10.94 -11.49
C PHE A 43 8.40 9.67 -11.93
N LEU A 44 8.93 8.94 -12.92
CA LEU A 44 8.32 7.69 -13.39
C LEU A 44 8.25 6.61 -12.32
N SER A 45 9.24 6.53 -11.43
CA SER A 45 9.23 5.59 -10.30
C SER A 45 8.13 5.94 -9.30
N LYS A 46 7.94 7.24 -9.01
CA LYS A 46 6.86 7.72 -8.16
C LYS A 46 5.48 7.42 -8.77
N VAL A 47 5.30 7.67 -10.06
CA VAL A 47 4.04 7.35 -10.77
C VAL A 47 3.73 5.86 -10.69
N ARG A 48 4.72 4.99 -11.00
CA ARG A 48 4.56 3.53 -10.89
C ARG A 48 4.22 3.09 -9.47
N TRP A 49 4.84 3.69 -8.44
CA TRP A 49 4.50 3.37 -7.06
C TRP A 49 3.06 3.77 -6.69
N LEU A 50 2.58 4.92 -7.18
CA LEU A 50 1.19 5.36 -6.96
C LEU A 50 0.18 4.40 -7.62
N GLU A 51 0.47 3.90 -8.83
CA GLU A 51 -0.35 2.87 -9.48
C GLU A 51 -0.41 1.58 -8.66
N GLN A 52 0.73 1.15 -8.12
CA GLN A 52 0.81 -0.03 -7.24
C GLN A 52 0.03 0.16 -5.94
N PHE A 53 0.12 1.36 -5.35
CA PHE A 53 -0.61 1.73 -4.14
C PHE A 53 -2.12 1.72 -4.40
N ASP A 54 -2.57 2.31 -5.51
CA ASP A 54 -3.99 2.32 -5.88
C ASP A 54 -4.51 0.90 -6.14
N ALA A 55 -3.77 0.07 -6.88
CA ALA A 55 -4.12 -1.33 -7.10
C ALA A 55 -4.21 -2.12 -5.77
N ALA A 56 -3.26 -1.90 -4.86
CA ALA A 56 -3.28 -2.50 -3.53
C ALA A 56 -4.48 -2.02 -2.69
N CYS A 57 -4.83 -0.73 -2.75
CA CYS A 57 -6.01 -0.17 -2.09
C CYS A 57 -7.31 -0.84 -2.58
N ARG A 58 -7.48 -0.94 -3.91
CA ARG A 58 -8.64 -1.63 -4.51
C ARG A 58 -8.74 -3.06 -3.99
N TRP A 59 -7.64 -3.80 -3.99
CA TRP A 59 -7.62 -5.18 -3.52
C TRP A 59 -7.88 -5.32 -2.02
N ILE A 60 -7.25 -4.49 -1.18
CA ILE A 60 -7.32 -4.65 0.29
C ILE A 60 -8.62 -4.10 0.87
N SER A 61 -9.26 -3.13 0.21
CA SER A 61 -10.49 -2.50 0.67
C SER A 61 -11.68 -3.45 0.80
N VAL A 62 -11.71 -4.53 0.01
CA VAL A 62 -12.77 -5.55 0.05
C VAL A 62 -12.49 -6.68 1.05
N GLN A 63 -11.31 -6.68 1.68
CA GLN A 63 -10.91 -7.75 2.59
C GLN A 63 -11.52 -7.54 3.98
N GLY A 64 -11.95 -8.64 4.60
CA GLY A 64 -12.47 -8.59 5.96
C GLY A 64 -11.40 -8.18 6.98
N LYS A 65 -11.76 -7.32 7.94
CA LYS A 65 -10.91 -6.95 9.09
C LYS A 65 -11.20 -7.85 10.30
N THR A 66 -10.16 -8.14 11.08
CA THR A 66 -10.23 -8.86 12.36
C THR A 66 -9.85 -7.96 13.53
N LYS A 67 -10.20 -8.36 14.76
CA LYS A 67 -9.79 -7.62 15.98
C LYS A 67 -8.31 -7.82 16.31
N LYS A 68 -7.75 -8.99 16.00
CA LYS A 68 -6.35 -9.36 16.28
C LYS A 68 -5.53 -9.36 14.99
N ILE A 69 -4.22 -9.08 15.12
CA ILE A 69 -3.26 -9.25 14.03
C ILE A 69 -3.24 -10.73 13.60
N ASN A 70 -3.30 -10.95 12.29
CA ASN A 70 -3.23 -12.28 11.70
C ASN A 70 -1.77 -12.67 11.45
N GLN A 71 -1.22 -13.49 12.34
CA GLN A 71 0.18 -13.90 12.25
C GLN A 71 0.50 -14.83 11.06
N ARG A 72 -0.52 -15.35 10.38
CA ARG A 72 -0.34 -16.25 9.22
C ARG A 72 -0.25 -15.50 7.88
N ARG A 73 -0.51 -14.19 7.87
CA ARG A 73 -0.58 -13.37 6.65
C ARG A 73 0.38 -12.19 6.77
N SER A 74 1.49 -12.27 6.04
CA SER A 74 2.43 -11.16 5.89
C SER A 74 2.09 -10.29 4.67
N SER A 75 2.58 -9.05 4.68
CA SER A 75 2.50 -8.11 3.56
C SER A 75 3.06 -8.70 2.27
N TYR A 76 4.13 -9.50 2.36
CA TYR A 76 4.71 -10.21 1.22
C TYR A 76 3.76 -11.28 0.66
N GLY A 77 3.11 -12.07 1.53
CA GLY A 77 2.13 -13.04 1.08
C GLY A 77 0.90 -12.39 0.46
N LEU A 78 0.47 -11.26 1.02
CA LEU A 78 -0.71 -10.52 0.56
C LEU A 78 -0.46 -9.79 -0.76
N LYS A 79 0.71 -9.16 -0.94
CA LYS A 79 1.04 -8.49 -2.21
C LYS A 79 0.99 -9.48 -3.38
N HIS A 80 1.50 -10.70 -3.22
CA HIS A 80 1.45 -11.72 -4.28
C HIS A 80 0.02 -12.19 -4.60
N GLN A 81 -0.88 -12.20 -3.62
CA GLN A 81 -2.29 -12.48 -3.89
C GLN A 81 -2.94 -11.33 -4.65
N ALA A 82 -2.65 -10.09 -4.25
CA ALA A 82 -3.11 -8.90 -4.95
C ALA A 82 -2.56 -8.83 -6.39
N GLU A 83 -1.28 -9.13 -6.61
CA GLU A 83 -0.64 -9.16 -7.95
C GLU A 83 -1.37 -10.10 -8.91
N ARG A 84 -1.75 -11.31 -8.44
CA ARG A 84 -2.48 -12.30 -9.25
C ARG A 84 -3.86 -11.81 -9.68
N VAL A 85 -4.54 -11.07 -8.80
CA VAL A 85 -5.89 -10.58 -9.04
C VAL A 85 -5.89 -9.29 -9.87
N MET A 86 -4.99 -8.36 -9.54
CA MET A 86 -4.93 -7.04 -10.15
C MET A 86 -4.15 -7.02 -11.47
N GLY A 87 -3.47 -8.12 -11.82
CA GLY A 87 -2.77 -8.26 -13.11
C GLY A 87 -1.50 -7.41 -13.24
N GLY A 88 -0.85 -7.05 -12.13
CA GLY A 88 0.34 -6.20 -12.15
C GLY A 88 1.20 -6.35 -10.90
N TYR A 89 2.48 -5.95 -11.01
CA TYR A 89 3.41 -5.96 -9.87
C TYR A 89 2.94 -5.01 -8.78
N ILE A 90 3.02 -5.42 -7.51
CA ILE A 90 2.74 -4.57 -6.34
C ILE A 90 3.94 -4.68 -5.38
N SER A 91 4.60 -3.56 -5.10
CA SER A 91 5.68 -3.54 -4.12
C SER A 91 5.17 -3.82 -2.70
N ASN A 92 6.04 -4.39 -1.86
CA ASN A 92 5.69 -4.65 -0.46
C ASN A 92 5.36 -3.36 0.30
N SER A 93 6.06 -2.26 -0.01
CA SER A 93 5.79 -0.94 0.57
C SER A 93 4.43 -0.39 0.14
N ALA A 94 4.03 -0.53 -1.13
CA ALA A 94 2.69 -0.14 -1.58
C ALA A 94 1.58 -0.91 -0.86
N MET A 95 1.75 -2.23 -0.65
CA MET A 95 0.77 -3.04 0.09
C MET A 95 0.67 -2.63 1.57
N ILE A 96 1.79 -2.39 2.25
CA ILE A 96 1.79 -1.89 3.64
C ILE A 96 1.12 -0.52 3.71
N ALA A 97 1.45 0.37 2.78
CA ALA A 97 0.88 1.69 2.71
C ALA A 97 -0.65 1.64 2.51
N ALA A 98 -1.11 0.81 1.57
CA ALA A 98 -2.53 0.60 1.30
C ALA A 98 -3.26 0.03 2.52
N ALA A 99 -2.67 -0.94 3.23
CA ALA A 99 -3.26 -1.49 4.45
C ALA A 99 -3.47 -0.41 5.53
N VAL A 100 -2.45 0.43 5.77
CA VAL A 100 -2.56 1.55 6.72
C VAL A 100 -3.62 2.54 6.28
N HIS A 101 -3.59 2.93 5.00
CA HIS A 101 -4.57 3.87 4.44
C HIS A 101 -6.00 3.35 4.54
N CYS A 102 -6.23 2.07 4.26
CA CYS A 102 -7.52 1.41 4.42
C CYS A 102 -7.86 1.09 5.88
N GLY A 103 -7.06 1.54 6.87
CA GLY A 103 -7.35 1.45 8.30
C GLY A 103 -7.16 0.06 8.89
N PHE A 104 -6.21 -0.72 8.39
CA PHE A 104 -5.75 -1.95 9.03
C PHE A 104 -4.67 -1.63 10.07
N ASN A 105 -4.72 -2.35 11.20
CA ASN A 105 -3.65 -2.34 12.19
C ASN A 105 -2.50 -3.21 11.68
N LEU A 106 -1.27 -2.82 11.99
CA LEU A 106 -0.07 -3.53 11.58
C LEU A 106 0.80 -3.92 12.78
N ALA A 107 1.53 -5.02 12.63
CA ALA A 107 2.66 -5.38 13.47
C ALA A 107 3.83 -5.79 12.57
N ARG A 108 5.08 -5.50 12.96
CA ARG A 108 6.23 -6.03 12.22
C ARG A 108 6.29 -7.54 12.40
N LEU A 109 6.66 -8.27 11.33
CA LEU A 109 6.74 -9.74 11.37
C LEU A 109 7.81 -10.25 12.35
N ARG A 110 8.96 -9.56 12.39
CA ARG A 110 10.07 -9.77 13.32
C ARG A 110 10.93 -8.49 13.36
N ASP A 111 11.78 -8.35 14.36
CA ASP A 111 12.69 -7.21 14.46
C ASP A 111 13.59 -7.11 13.23
N GLY A 112 13.76 -5.89 12.72
CA GLY A 112 14.48 -5.62 11.46
C GLY A 112 13.78 -6.11 10.19
N SER A 113 12.59 -6.71 10.27
CA SER A 113 11.86 -7.13 9.07
C SER A 113 11.25 -5.95 8.32
N ARG A 114 11.34 -6.03 6.99
CA ARG A 114 10.60 -5.20 6.04
C ARG A 114 9.15 -5.66 5.83
N ASN A 115 8.80 -6.84 6.36
CA ASN A 115 7.45 -7.39 6.24
C ASN A 115 6.61 -7.03 7.47
N ALA A 116 5.35 -6.70 7.22
CA ALA A 116 4.35 -6.48 8.26
C ALA A 116 3.29 -7.58 8.24
N GLN A 117 2.59 -7.75 9.35
CA GLN A 117 1.37 -8.53 9.48
C GLN A 117 0.22 -7.57 9.77
N PHE A 118 -1.00 -7.90 9.34
CA PHE A 118 -2.17 -7.04 9.51
C PHE A 118 -3.30 -7.77 10.22
N ASN A 119 -4.24 -7.01 10.77
CA ASN A 119 -5.51 -7.54 11.28
C ASN A 119 -6.50 -7.87 10.14
N ILE A 120 -6.05 -8.67 9.18
CA ILE A 120 -6.84 -9.12 8.02
C ILE A 120 -7.41 -10.53 8.25
N SER A 121 -8.61 -10.78 7.73
CA SER A 121 -9.24 -12.10 7.73
C SER A 121 -8.36 -13.13 7.02
N SER A 122 -8.34 -14.37 7.55
CA SER A 122 -7.69 -15.49 6.86
C SER A 122 -8.40 -15.92 5.58
N LYS A 123 -9.72 -15.64 5.51
CA LYS A 123 -10.54 -15.82 4.32
C LYS A 123 -10.33 -14.59 3.43
N ILE A 124 -9.58 -14.79 2.36
CA ILE A 124 -9.33 -13.77 1.34
C ILE A 124 -10.51 -13.76 0.38
N VAL A 125 -10.96 -12.57 0.05
CA VAL A 125 -12.02 -12.33 -0.92
C VAL A 125 -11.34 -11.93 -2.22
N GLU A 126 -11.63 -12.64 -3.29
CA GLU A 126 -11.27 -12.14 -4.62
C GLU A 126 -12.27 -11.02 -4.96
N PRO A 127 -11.84 -9.78 -5.20
CA PRO A 127 -12.73 -8.75 -5.72
C PRO A 127 -13.41 -9.29 -6.98
N ALA A 128 -14.71 -9.04 -7.12
CA ALA A 128 -15.43 -9.41 -8.34
C ALA A 128 -14.63 -8.94 -9.54
N SER A 129 -14.40 -9.83 -10.51
CA SER A 129 -13.62 -9.54 -11.70
C SER A 129 -13.97 -8.14 -12.19
N ILE A 130 -12.99 -7.24 -12.19
CA ILE A 130 -13.15 -5.92 -12.81
C ILE A 130 -13.22 -6.23 -14.30
N GLY A 131 -14.43 -6.48 -14.78
CA GLY A 131 -14.76 -6.67 -16.20
C GLY A 131 -14.63 -5.36 -16.95
#